data_AF-A0A7X8WGT6-F1
#
_entry.id   AF-A0A7X8WGT6-F1
#
_cell.length_a   1.000
_cell.length_b   1.000
_cell.length_c   1.000
_cell.angle_alpha   90.00
_cell.angle_beta   90.00
_cell.angle_gamma   90.00
#
_symmetry.space_group_name_H-M   'P 1'
#
loop_
_entity.id
_entity.type
_entity.pdbx_description
1 polymer ?
#
loop_
_entity_poly.entity_id
_entity_poly.type
_entity_poly.pdbx_seq_one_letter_code
_entity_poly.pdbx_strand_id
1 'polypeptide(L)' 'ALHQELRNQKLGIGAWTVNDEEAMKKIAALGVAFITSDRPDLLVATLRP' A
#
# COMPACT_ATOMS: atom_id res chain seq x y z
N ALA A 1 2.65 8.77 -13.39
CA ALA A 1 3.22 10.13 -13.37
C ALA A 1 3.63 10.52 -11.94
N LEU A 2 2.70 10.82 -11.03
CA LEU A 2 3.05 11.27 -9.67
C LEU A 2 3.79 10.22 -8.81
N HIS A 3 3.29 8.98 -8.74
CA HIS A 3 3.90 7.96 -7.88
C HIS A 3 5.36 7.65 -8.28
N GLN A 4 5.66 7.71 -9.58
CA GLN A 4 6.99 7.46 -10.11
C GLN A 4 7.92 8.64 -9.80
N GLU A 5 7.42 9.86 -9.90
CA GLU A 5 8.19 11.07 -9.58
C GLU A 5 8.60 11.11 -8.11
N LEU A 6 7.66 10.84 -7.19
CA LEU A 6 7.94 10.78 -5.76
C LEU A 6 8.99 9.70 -5.45
N ARG A 7 8.91 8.55 -6.13
CA ARG A 7 9.93 7.49 -6.03
C ARG A 7 11.30 7.91 -6.54
N ASN A 8 11.36 8.62 -7.67
CA ASN A 8 12.62 9.13 -8.21
C ASN A 8 13.30 10.09 -7.21
N GLN A 9 12.51 10.82 -6.42
CA GLN A 9 12.97 11.67 -5.33
C GLN A 9 13.23 10.90 -4.01
N LYS A 10 13.16 9.56 -4.03
CA LYS A 10 13.33 8.67 -2.86
C LYS A 10 12.33 8.94 -1.73
N LEU A 11 11.14 9.45 -2.08
CA LEU A 11 10.05 9.65 -1.13
C LEU A 11 9.18 8.40 -1.04
N GLY A 12 8.93 7.96 0.19
CA GLY A 12 7.98 6.89 0.48
C GLY A 12 6.54 7.37 0.25
N ILE A 13 5.71 6.53 -0.37
CA ILE A 13 4.28 6.79 -0.56
C ILE A 13 3.52 5.83 0.34
N GLY A 14 2.60 6.35 1.13
CA GLY A 14 1.65 5.55 1.91
C GLY A 14 0.25 5.61 1.32
N ALA A 15 -0.56 4.58 1.58
CA ALA A 15 -1.99 4.59 1.26
C ALA A 15 -2.85 4.63 2.54
N TRP A 16 -3.93 5.40 2.50
CA TRP A 16 -4.87 5.59 3.61
C TRP A 16 -6.30 5.83 3.08
N THR A 17 -7.36 5.30 3.68
CA THR A 17 -7.43 4.03 4.43
C THR A 17 -7.79 2.92 3.45
N VAL A 18 -7.14 1.75 3.55
CA VAL A 18 -7.43 0.61 2.68
C VAL A 18 -7.95 -0.56 3.51
N ASN A 19 -9.23 -0.91 3.34
CA ASN A 19 -9.89 -1.95 4.15
C ASN A 19 -10.29 -3.20 3.33
N ASP A 20 -10.20 -3.14 2.00
CA ASP A 20 -10.58 -4.23 1.10
C ASP A 20 -9.36 -5.02 0.61
N GLU A 21 -9.44 -6.35 0.65
CA GLU A 21 -8.35 -7.26 0.24
C GLU A 21 -7.86 -6.99 -1.20
N GLU A 22 -8.77 -6.82 -2.15
CA GLU A 22 -8.42 -6.58 -3.54
C GLU A 22 -7.65 -5.25 -3.69
N ALA A 23 -8.07 -4.22 -2.96
CA ALA A 23 -7.39 -2.92 -2.94
C ALA A 23 -6.01 -3.03 -2.28
N MET A 24 -5.88 -3.78 -1.18
CA MET A 24 -4.58 -4.04 -0.52
C MET A 24 -3.58 -4.66 -1.51
N LYS A 25 -4.00 -5.67 -2.28
CA LYS A 25 -3.15 -6.32 -3.30
C LYS A 25 -2.74 -5.34 -4.40
N LYS A 26 -3.70 -4.58 -4.95
CA LYS A 26 -3.42 -3.58 -6.00
C LYS A 26 -2.44 -2.50 -5.52
N ILE A 27 -2.67 -1.95 -4.34
CA ILE A 27 -1.83 -0.90 -3.76
C ILE A 27 -0.44 -1.44 -3.40
N ALA A 28 -0.35 -2.64 -2.83
CA ALA A 28 0.94 -3.29 -2.57
C ALA A 28 1.73 -3.54 -3.85
N ALA A 29 1.06 -3.92 -4.96
CA ALA A 29 1.71 -4.10 -6.26
C ALA A 29 2.22 -2.77 -6.85
N LEU A 30 1.64 -1.63 -6.47
CA LEU A 30 2.20 -0.31 -6.78
C LEU A 30 3.45 -0.01 -5.96
N GLY A 31 3.81 -0.84 -4.98
CA GLY A 31 5.01 -0.79 -4.12
C GLY A 31 5.07 0.43 -3.20
N VAL A 32 3.91 0.82 -2.64
CA VAL A 32 3.85 1.77 -1.54
C VAL A 32 4.75 1.32 -0.38
N ALA A 33 5.25 2.28 0.40
CA ALA A 33 6.09 2.00 1.56
C ALA A 33 5.29 1.43 2.74
N PHE A 34 4.01 1.79 2.86
CA PHE A 34 3.11 1.28 3.88
C PHE A 34 1.64 1.43 3.45
N ILE A 35 0.78 0.61 4.06
CA ILE A 35 -0.68 0.69 3.95
C ILE A 35 -1.24 0.91 5.35
N THR A 36 -2.11 1.91 5.50
CA THR A 36 -2.87 2.13 6.73
C THR A 36 -4.28 1.53 6.56
N SER A 37 -4.69 0.68 7.49
CA SER A 37 -5.95 -0.06 7.43
C SER A 37 -6.60 -0.12 8.82
N ASP A 38 -7.93 -0.04 8.85
CA ASP A 38 -8.72 -0.35 10.05
C ASP A 38 -8.86 -1.87 10.26
N ARG A 39 -8.42 -2.66 9.27
CA ARG A 39 -8.44 -4.13 9.26
C ARG A 39 -7.02 -4.70 9.24
N PRO A 40 -6.23 -4.51 10.31
CA PRO A 40 -4.85 -5.00 10.35
C PRO A 40 -4.79 -6.54 10.27
N ASP A 41 -5.82 -7.23 10.76
CA ASP A 41 -6.00 -8.68 10.63
C ASP A 41 -6.02 -9.13 9.17
N LEU A 42 -6.86 -8.46 8.36
CA LEU A 42 -7.00 -8.76 6.94
C LEU A 42 -5.75 -8.35 6.16
N LEU A 43 -5.16 -7.20 6.49
CA LEU A 43 -3.94 -6.72 5.85
C LEU A 43 -2.78 -7.70 6.01
N VAL A 44 -2.60 -8.23 7.22
CA VAL A 44 -1.59 -9.25 7.51
C VAL A 44 -1.87 -10.55 6.77
N ALA A 45 -3.12 -11.04 6.80
CA ALA A 45 -3.49 -12.26 6.09
C ALA A 45 -3.31 -12.14 4.57
N THR A 46 -3.50 -10.95 4.02
CA THR A 46 -3.46 -10.68 2.58
C THR A 46 -2.04 -10.54 2.02
N LEU A 47 -1.12 -9.90 2.77
CA LEU A 47 0.17 -9.45 2.23
C LEU A 47 1.41 -10.09 2.88
N ARG A 48 1.24 -10.92 3.92
CA ARG A 48 2.37 -11.65 4.49
C ARG A 48 2.86 -12.71 3.47
N PRO A 49 4.19 -12.88 3.29
CA PRO A 49 4.76 -13.91 2.43
C PRO A 49 4.34 -15.34 2.82
#